data_AF-A0A2N2L3K3-F1
#
_entry.id   AF-A0A2N2L3K3-F1
#
_cell.length_a   1.000
_cell.length_b   1.000
_cell.length_c   1.000
_cell.angle_alpha   90.00
_cell.angle_beta   90.00
_cell.angle_gamma   90.00
#
_symmetry.space_group_name_H-M   'P 1'
#
loop_
_entity.id
_entity.type
_entity.pdbx_description
1 polymer ?
#
loop_
_entity_poly.entity_id
_entity_poly.type
_entity_poly.pdbx_seq_one_letter_code
_entity_poly.pdbx_strand_id
1 'polypeptide(L)'
;MITRIENAAQCAREWTLNERVNGNHFGRVRRNESPLRMRLYWKRDDNAPRQFVGAYEIDLYTLVNADYARDLNNNEEEVLLRFQSDNRCIQIAQSRTAKALLIGNLITCHQ
;
A
#
# COMPACT_ATOMS: atom_id res chain seq x y z
N MET A 1 -8.26 -8.81 3.62
CA MET A 1 -8.43 -8.23 2.26
C MET A 1 -8.93 -6.81 2.43
N ILE A 2 -8.55 -5.88 1.54
CA ILE A 2 -8.45 -4.44 1.84
C ILE A 2 -9.81 -3.73 1.81
N THR A 3 -10.06 -2.88 2.81
CA THR A 3 -11.25 -2.04 2.89
C THR A 3 -10.84 -0.57 2.94
N ARG A 4 -11.41 0.28 2.08
CA ARG A 4 -11.23 1.73 2.18
C ARG A 4 -12.11 2.25 3.32
N ILE A 5 -11.56 3.09 4.17
CA ILE A 5 -12.27 3.68 5.32
C ILE A 5 -12.34 5.21 5.18
N GLU A 6 -13.44 5.80 5.61
CA GLU A 6 -13.68 7.25 5.50
C GLU A 6 -12.96 8.02 6.62
N ASN A 7 -12.94 7.46 7.83
CA ASN A 7 -12.35 8.12 8.99
C ASN A 7 -10.86 7.82 9.10
N ALA A 8 -10.05 8.65 8.42
CA ALA A 8 -8.60 8.56 8.47
C ALA A 8 -8.03 8.81 9.90
N ALA A 9 -8.77 9.41 10.84
CA ALA A 9 -8.29 9.71 12.19
C ALA A 9 -7.92 8.46 13.00
N GLN A 10 -8.45 7.29 12.63
CA GLN A 10 -8.19 6.02 13.30
C GLN A 10 -6.99 5.24 12.73
N CYS A 11 -6.30 5.78 11.73
CA CYS A 11 -5.11 5.15 11.16
C CYS A 11 -3.90 5.34 12.06
N ALA A 12 -3.28 4.24 12.48
CA ALA A 12 -2.05 4.24 13.28
C ALA A 12 -0.80 4.50 12.43
N ARG A 13 -0.88 4.28 11.11
CA ARG A 13 0.23 4.48 10.17
C ARG A 13 -0.10 5.47 9.07
N GLU A 14 0.93 6.15 8.61
CA GLU A 14 0.90 7.00 7.42
C GLU A 14 2.11 6.67 6.54
N TRP A 15 1.87 6.37 5.26
CA TRP A 15 2.92 6.18 4.27
C TRP A 15 2.76 7.17 3.14
N THR A 16 3.86 7.85 2.79
CA THR A 16 3.97 8.68 1.59
C THR A 16 4.95 8.02 0.65
N LEU A 17 4.45 7.53 -0.48
CA LEU A 17 5.21 6.85 -1.52
C LEU A 17 5.37 7.76 -2.75
N ASN A 18 6.18 7.38 -3.74
CA ASN A 18 6.43 8.22 -4.93
C ASN A 18 6.70 7.43 -6.22
N GLU A 19 6.76 8.08 -7.39
CA GLU A 19 7.09 7.37 -8.64
C GLU A 19 8.60 7.13 -8.88
N ARG A 20 9.50 7.66 -8.03
CA ARG A 20 10.96 7.69 -8.30
C ARG A 20 11.57 6.31 -8.62
N VAL A 21 11.05 5.25 -8.02
CA VAL A 21 11.51 3.86 -8.19
C VAL A 21 10.58 3.07 -9.11
N ASN A 22 10.16 3.71 -10.21
CA ASN A 22 9.15 3.20 -11.14
C ASN A 22 7.87 2.78 -10.41
N GLY A 23 7.47 3.59 -9.42
CA GLY A 23 6.31 3.34 -8.59
C GLY A 23 6.35 2.10 -7.70
N ASN A 24 7.51 1.48 -7.46
CA ASN A 24 7.62 0.26 -6.63
C ASN A 24 8.07 0.56 -5.21
N HIS A 25 7.25 0.22 -4.22
CA HIS A 25 7.58 0.43 -2.81
C HIS A 25 7.34 -0.80 -1.97
N PHE A 26 8.15 -0.96 -0.94
CA PHE A 26 8.05 -2.07 0.00
C PHE A 26 7.86 -1.53 1.40
N GLY A 27 6.77 -1.92 2.04
CA GLY A 27 6.50 -1.69 3.45
C GLY A 27 6.61 -3.00 4.21
N ARG A 28 7.36 -3.01 5.32
CA ARG A 28 7.36 -4.11 6.28
C ARG A 28 6.47 -3.75 7.46
N VAL A 29 5.61 -4.68 7.84
CA VAL A 29 4.71 -4.57 8.98
C VAL A 29 4.67 -5.90 9.70
N ARG A 30 4.41 -5.90 11.00
CA ARG A 30 4.25 -7.15 11.75
C ARG A 30 2.87 -7.73 11.49
N ARG A 31 2.78 -9.05 11.42
CA ARG A 31 1.52 -9.77 11.17
C ARG A 31 0.47 -9.48 12.24
N ASN A 32 0.91 -9.27 13.48
CA ASN A 32 0.04 -8.90 14.61
C ASN A 32 -0.52 -7.46 14.54
N GLU A 33 -0.08 -6.64 13.58
CA GLU A 33 -0.70 -5.34 13.29
C GLU A 33 -2.01 -5.49 12.50
N SER A 34 -2.42 -6.72 12.17
CA SER A 34 -3.68 -6.98 11.47
C SER A 34 -4.90 -6.79 12.39
N PRO A 35 -5.94 -6.04 11.98
CA PRO A 35 -6.02 -5.31 10.71
C PRO A 35 -5.19 -4.02 10.73
N LEU A 36 -4.32 -3.87 9.72
CA LEU A 36 -3.45 -2.71 9.59
C LEU A 36 -4.27 -1.51 9.10
N ARG A 37 -4.39 -0.48 9.94
CA ARG A 37 -5.03 0.79 9.58
C ARG A 37 -4.02 1.84 9.15
N MET A 38 -4.06 2.25 7.89
CA MET A 38 -3.08 3.18 7.33
C MET A 38 -3.67 4.25 6.41
N ARG A 39 -3.02 5.42 6.39
CA ARG A 39 -3.20 6.44 5.36
C ARG A 39 -2.14 6.28 4.29
N LEU A 40 -2.55 6.30 3.03
CA LEU A 40 -1.65 6.27 1.90
C LEU A 40 -1.67 7.59 1.16
N TYR A 41 -0.48 8.14 0.97
CA TYR A 41 -0.22 9.28 0.12
C TYR A 41 0.76 8.89 -0.97
N TRP A 42 0.68 9.60 -2.09
CA TRP A 42 1.54 9.39 -3.23
C TRP A 42 2.07 10.70 -3.78
N LYS A 43 3.32 10.71 -4.24
CA LYS A 43 3.94 11.85 -4.92
C LYS A 43 4.34 11.45 -6.33
N ARG A 44 4.18 12.36 -7.29
CA ARG A 44 4.70 12.15 -8.66
C ARG A 44 6.22 12.07 -8.69
N ASP A 45 6.90 12.86 -7.86
CA ASP A 45 8.35 12.89 -7.73
C ASP A 45 8.73 13.38 -6.32
N ASP A 46 10.02 13.46 -5.99
CA ASP A 46 10.45 13.83 -4.63
C ASP A 46 10.01 15.24 -4.21
N ASN A 47 9.89 16.15 -5.19
CA ASN A 47 9.56 17.56 -5.00
C ASN A 47 8.06 17.84 -5.12
N ALA A 48 7.29 16.94 -5.71
CA ALA A 48 5.86 17.08 -5.87
C ALA A 48 5.13 17.11 -4.51
N PRO A 49 4.02 17.85 -4.39
CA PRO A 49 3.15 17.76 -3.23
C PRO A 49 2.61 16.33 -3.11
N ARG A 50 2.41 15.88 -1.87
CA ARG A 50 1.78 14.58 -1.62
C ARG A 50 0.29 14.66 -1.91
N GLN A 51 -0.21 13.69 -2.64
CA GLN A 51 -1.62 13.48 -2.94
C GLN A 51 -2.18 12.41 -2.01
N PHE A 52 -3.32 12.69 -1.38
CA PHE A 52 -4.01 11.67 -0.58
C PHE A 52 -4.67 10.65 -1.50
N VAL A 53 -4.34 9.38 -1.31
CA VAL A 53 -4.92 8.26 -2.08
C VAL A 53 -6.13 7.71 -1.33
N GLY A 54 -5.97 7.48 -0.03
CA GLY A 54 -7.04 6.99 0.82
C GLY A 54 -6.55 6.51 2.19
N ALA A 55 -7.51 6.20 3.06
CA ALA A 55 -7.28 5.47 4.29
C ALA A 55 -7.82 4.05 4.11
N TYR A 56 -7.09 3.08 4.64
CA TYR A 56 -7.36 1.66 4.44
C TYR A 56 -7.26 0.88 5.74
N GLU A 57 -8.12 -0.11 5.88
CA GLU A 57 -7.99 -1.22 6.81
C GLU A 57 -7.56 -2.47 6.02
N ILE A 58 -6.42 -3.03 6.38
CA ILE A 58 -5.74 -4.09 5.64
C ILE A 58 -5.59 -5.31 6.54
N ASP A 59 -6.42 -6.33 6.31
CA ASP A 59 -6.21 -7.64 6.92
C ASP A 59 -5.05 -8.37 6.23
N LEU A 60 -3.93 -8.47 6.96
CA LEU A 60 -2.65 -9.01 6.50
C LEU A 60 -2.68 -10.52 6.35
N TYR A 61 -3.41 -11.24 7.21
CA TYR A 61 -3.53 -12.69 7.14
C TYR A 61 -4.18 -13.10 5.81
N THR A 62 -5.28 -12.45 5.46
CA THR A 62 -5.96 -12.74 4.19
C THR A 62 -5.12 -12.32 2.98
N LEU A 63 -4.37 -11.21 3.05
CA LEU A 63 -3.49 -10.81 1.93
C LEU A 63 -2.37 -11.83 1.67
N VAL A 64 -1.78 -12.38 2.73
CA VAL A 64 -0.76 -13.44 2.62
C VAL A 64 -1.39 -14.72 2.08
N ASN A 65 -2.49 -15.18 2.67
CA ASN A 65 -3.17 -16.42 2.24
C ASN A 65 -3.69 -16.35 0.80
N ALA A 66 -3.97 -15.16 0.29
CA ALA A 66 -4.42 -14.93 -1.08
C ALA A 66 -3.28 -14.57 -2.04
N ASP A 67 -2.00 -14.72 -1.65
CA ASP A 67 -0.81 -14.44 -2.48
C ASP A 67 -0.67 -13.01 -3.00
N TYR A 68 -1.21 -12.02 -2.27
CA TYR A 68 -1.02 -10.60 -2.58
C TYR A 68 0.14 -9.97 -1.81
N ALA A 69 0.50 -10.55 -0.66
CA ALA A 69 1.63 -10.14 0.17
C ALA A 69 2.57 -11.32 0.43
N ARG A 70 3.79 -11.04 0.90
CA ARG A 70 4.75 -12.09 1.26
C ARG A 70 4.90 -12.14 2.77
N ASP A 71 4.70 -13.32 3.34
CA ASP A 71 5.17 -13.64 4.68
C ASP A 71 6.69 -13.80 4.65
N LEU A 72 7.42 -13.06 5.50
CA LEU A 72 8.86 -13.16 5.56
C LEU A 72 9.35 -14.35 6.41
N ASN A 73 8.44 -15.05 7.10
CA ASN A 73 8.73 -16.22 7.95
C ASN A 73 9.96 -16.00 8.85
N ASN A 74 10.08 -14.79 9.39
CA ASN A 74 11.16 -14.42 10.29
C ASN A 74 10.67 -14.41 11.75
N ASN A 75 11.61 -14.28 12.70
CA ASN A 75 11.29 -14.28 14.13
C ASN A 75 10.39 -13.11 14.56
N GLU A 76 10.24 -12.09 13.71
CA GLU A 76 9.39 -10.91 13.96
C GLU A 76 8.00 -11.02 13.32
N GLU A 77 7.69 -12.15 12.68
CA GLU A 77 6.43 -12.42 11.98
C GLU A 77 6.07 -11.27 11.01
N GLU A 78 7.04 -10.82 10.20
CA GLU A 78 6.84 -9.69 9.31
C GLU A 78 6.15 -10.08 7.99
N VAL A 79 5.28 -9.20 7.53
CA VAL A 79 4.66 -9.24 6.21
C VAL A 79 5.25 -8.11 5.36
N LEU A 80 5.68 -8.46 4.15
CA LEU A 80 6.14 -7.53 3.14
C LEU A 80 4.98 -7.15 2.21
N LEU A 81 4.52 -5.90 2.34
CA LEU A 81 3.57 -5.28 1.43
C LEU A 81 4.33 -4.58 0.32
N ARG A 82 4.07 -4.97 -0.93
CA ARG A 82 4.60 -4.28 -2.09
C ARG A 82 3.51 -3.45 -2.75
N PHE A 83 3.70 -2.14 -2.76
CA PHE A 83 2.89 -1.20 -3.53
C PHE A 83 3.54 -1.01 -4.91
N GLN A 84 2.71 -0.98 -5.94
CA GLN A 84 3.12 -0.65 -7.29
C GLN A 84 2.17 0.38 -7.90
N SER A 85 2.71 1.24 -8.77
CA SER A 85 1.93 2.19 -9.56
C SER A 85 2.24 2.03 -11.05
N ASP A 86 1.24 2.29 -11.88
CA ASP A 86 1.36 2.44 -13.34
C ASP A 86 1.15 3.91 -13.79
N ASN A 87 1.34 4.85 -12.86
CA ASN A 87 1.05 6.29 -12.96
C ASN A 87 -0.45 6.66 -12.97
N ARG A 88 -1.37 5.68 -12.94
CA ARG A 88 -2.82 5.93 -12.88
C ARG A 88 -3.46 5.27 -11.69
N CYS A 89 -2.99 4.08 -11.33
CA CYS A 89 -3.54 3.22 -10.31
C CYS A 89 -2.45 2.77 -9.35
N ILE A 90 -2.78 2.68 -8.07
CA ILE A 90 -1.93 2.08 -7.05
C ILE A 90 -2.51 0.71 -6.70
N GLN A 91 -1.63 -0.29 -6.65
CA GLN A 91 -1.98 -1.67 -6.40
C GLN A 91 -1.06 -2.30 -5.35
N ILE A 92 -1.52 -3.36 -4.69
CA ILE A 92 -0.66 -4.29 -3.95
C ILE A 92 -0.51 -5.59 -4.75
N ALA A 93 0.72 -6.06 -4.91
CA ALA A 93 1.02 -7.32 -5.57
C ALA A 93 2.32 -7.92 -5.03
N GLN A 94 2.33 -9.23 -4.83
CA GLN A 94 3.48 -9.96 -4.27
C GLN A 94 4.74 -9.85 -5.14
N SER A 95 4.57 -9.71 -6.46
CA SER A 95 5.65 -9.46 -7.43
C SER A 95 5.14 -8.59 -8.59
N ARG A 96 6.03 -8.14 -9.48
CA ARG A 96 5.67 -7.32 -10.65
C ARG A 96 4.71 -8.01 -11.63
N THR A 97 4.76 -9.32 -11.73
CA THR A 97 3.99 -10.12 -12.69
C THR A 97 2.86 -10.91 -12.05
N ALA A 98 2.72 -10.85 -10.73
CA ALA A 98 1.64 -11.50 -10.00
C ALA A 98 0.31 -10.75 -10.19
N LYS A 99 -0.79 -11.41 -9.82
CA LYS A 99 -2.09 -10.74 -9.66
C LYS A 99 -1.95 -9.56 -8.69
N ALA A 100 -2.64 -8.48 -9.02
CA ALA A 100 -2.57 -7.24 -8.28
C ALA A 100 -3.95 -6.86 -7.74
N LEU A 101 -3.99 -6.33 -6.53
CA LEU A 101 -5.20 -5.80 -5.90
C LEU A 101 -5.18 -4.28 -6.02
N LEU A 102 -6.17 -3.71 -6.72
CA LEU A 102 -6.33 -2.26 -6.83
C LEU A 102 -6.67 -1.65 -5.46
N ILE A 103 -5.95 -0.59 -5.09
CA ILE A 103 -6.15 0.11 -3.81
C ILE A 103 -6.70 1.51 -4.03
N GLY A 104 -6.23 2.21 -5.06
CA GLY A 104 -6.71 3.55 -5.36
C GLY A 104 -6.21 4.06 -6.69
N ASN A 105 -6.76 5.19 -7.10
CA ASN A 105 -6.37 5.88 -8.33
C ASN A 105 -5.55 7.12 -7.98
N LEU A 106 -4.56 7.41 -8.81
CA LEU A 106 -3.90 8.71 -8.86
C LEU A 106 -4.76 9.62 -9.72
N ILE A 107 -5.38 10.61 -9.09
CA ILE A 107 -6.02 11.69 -9.85
C ILE A 107 -4.89 12.51 -10.45
N THR A 108 -4.59 12.29 -11.72
CA THR A 108 -3.74 13.20 -12.48
C THR A 108 -4.51 14.50 -12.66
N CYS A 109 -4.18 15.52 -11.87
CA CYS A 109 -4.60 16.88 -12.21
C CYS A 109 -3.93 17.23 -13.54
N HIS A 110 -4.69 17.22 -14.63
CA HIS A 110 -4.30 17.96 -15.82
C HIS A 110 -4.30 19.44 -15.44
N GLN A 111 -3.11 20.00 -15.26
CA GLN A 111 -2.89 21.45 -15.26
C GLN A 111 -2.61 21.89 -16.69
#